data_AF-A0A3B8MVU5-F1
#
_entry.id   AF-A0A3B8MVU5-F1
#
_cell.length_a   1.000
_cell.length_b   1.000
_cell.length_c   1.000
_cell.angle_alpha   90.00
_cell.angle_beta   90.00
_cell.angle_gamma   90.00
#
_symmetry.space_group_name_H-M   'P 1'
#
loop_
_entity.id
_entity.type
_entity.pdbx_description
1 polymer ?
#
loop_
_entity_poly.entity_id
_entity_poly.type
_entity_poly.pdbx_seq_one_letter_code
_entity_poly.pdbx_strand_id
1 'polypeptide(L)'
;MNKRKMNKVTILILLVIGFLSFSISSYAEKQAELQPDYYTVYDAKTNKVLFRTAMEVYKGDRYLSGDNKLYEVFKVNKNENTAYAKYLQTEKLPDVNIEEILQAMAVAENTGEKRVAIYSTHSDESYLPSDGAASINGHGGIYKVDAALQKALEAKGVTVKVDRTLYLPHDAMAYSRSRTGAVKLLKDFKPDLLLDVHRDAVPLEEYIRKIAGKNATGVRIVLGRNNPNLKANQQLAYRIKAIADKTYPNMIKDIFFGKGDFNQDLTPNSLLLEFGT
;
A
#
# COMPACT_ATOMS: atom_id res chain seq x y z
N MET A 1 65.16 -38.88 -32.00
CA MET A 1 64.25 -37.78 -31.59
C MET A 1 63.20 -38.36 -30.64
N ASN A 2 63.36 -38.12 -29.33
CA ASN A 2 62.57 -38.76 -28.27
C ASN A 2 61.10 -38.29 -28.28
N LYS A 3 60.17 -39.19 -28.60
CA LYS A 3 58.73 -38.97 -28.41
C LYS A 3 58.42 -39.05 -26.91
N ARG A 4 58.20 -37.89 -26.26
CA ARG A 4 57.71 -37.81 -24.88
C ARG A 4 56.35 -38.52 -24.79
N LYS A 5 56.31 -39.68 -24.14
CA LYS A 5 55.07 -40.34 -23.71
C LYS A 5 54.43 -39.44 -22.64
N MET A 6 53.32 -38.78 -22.97
CA MET A 6 52.47 -38.12 -21.99
C MET A 6 51.93 -39.18 -21.02
N ASN A 7 52.16 -38.96 -19.73
CA ASN A 7 51.78 -39.89 -18.68
C ASN A 7 50.25 -39.87 -18.53
N LYS A 8 49.61 -41.03 -18.34
CA LYS A 8 48.13 -41.13 -18.23
C LYS A 8 47.56 -40.27 -17.10
N VAL A 9 48.38 -39.98 -16.08
CA VAL A 9 48.07 -39.06 -14.97
C VAL A 9 47.96 -37.60 -15.43
N THR A 10 48.75 -37.17 -16.43
CA THR A 10 48.71 -35.80 -16.97
C THR A 10 47.45 -35.55 -17.80
N ILE A 11 46.93 -36.58 -18.48
CA ILE A 11 45.65 -36.51 -19.22
C ILE A 11 44.46 -36.44 -18.25
N LEU A 12 44.53 -37.15 -17.11
CA LEU A 12 43.49 -37.10 -16.08
C LEU A 12 43.45 -35.72 -15.37
N ILE A 13 44.61 -35.10 -15.10
CA ILE A 13 44.69 -33.76 -14.52
C ILE A 13 44.18 -32.69 -15.49
N LEU A 14 44.44 -32.82 -16.79
CA LEU A 14 43.87 -31.91 -17.80
C LEU A 14 42.35 -32.09 -17.99
N LEU A 15 41.81 -33.29 -17.81
CA LEU A 15 40.36 -33.54 -17.80
C LEU A 15 39.67 -32.96 -16.56
N VAL A 16 40.32 -32.96 -15.40
CA VAL A 16 39.77 -32.34 -14.17
C VAL A 16 39.84 -30.81 -14.23
N ILE A 17 40.86 -30.23 -14.87
CA ILE A 17 40.98 -28.77 -15.04
C ILE A 17 40.06 -28.25 -16.16
N GLY A 18 39.75 -29.06 -17.17
CA GLY A 18 38.75 -28.77 -18.20
C GLY A 18 37.29 -28.83 -17.72
N PHE A 19 37.02 -29.50 -16.60
CA PHE A 19 35.68 -29.53 -15.96
C PHE A 19 35.50 -28.45 -14.87
N LEU A 20 36.55 -27.70 -14.52
CA LEU A 20 36.51 -26.55 -13.61
C LEU A 20 36.41 -25.19 -14.33
N SER A 21 36.29 -25.20 -15.66
CA SER A 21 36.11 -24.01 -16.50
C SER A 21 34.79 -24.01 -17.28
N PHE A 22 33.90 -24.97 -17.01
CA PHE A 22 32.48 -24.68 -17.13
C PHE A 22 32.10 -23.79 -15.97
N SER A 23 32.12 -22.47 -16.23
CA SER A 23 31.26 -21.56 -15.50
C SER A 23 29.90 -22.24 -15.47
N ILE A 24 29.51 -22.73 -14.30
CA ILE A 24 28.10 -22.74 -13.95
C ILE A 24 27.78 -21.26 -14.01
N SER A 25 27.37 -20.81 -15.19
CA SER A 25 26.46 -19.70 -15.32
C SER A 25 25.34 -20.15 -14.41
N SER A 26 25.41 -19.71 -13.16
CA SER A 26 24.22 -19.60 -12.35
C SER A 26 23.25 -18.95 -13.30
N TYR A 27 22.25 -19.72 -13.72
CA TYR A 27 20.93 -19.18 -13.92
C TYR A 27 20.53 -18.58 -12.55
N ALA A 28 21.23 -17.50 -12.14
CA ALA A 28 20.58 -16.27 -11.77
C ALA A 28 19.83 -15.92 -13.03
N GLU A 29 18.69 -16.60 -13.18
CA GLU A 29 17.52 -16.06 -13.82
C GLU A 29 17.54 -14.61 -13.35
N LYS A 30 17.92 -13.71 -14.26
CA LYS A 30 17.25 -12.44 -14.31
C LYS A 30 15.77 -12.85 -14.35
N GLN A 31 15.17 -13.03 -13.17
CA GLN A 31 13.98 -12.27 -12.85
C GLN A 31 14.31 -10.93 -13.48
N ALA A 32 13.69 -10.66 -14.62
CA ALA A 32 13.45 -9.29 -14.95
C ALA A 32 12.90 -8.73 -13.63
N GLU A 33 13.74 -8.01 -12.90
CA GLU A 33 13.28 -6.97 -12.03
C GLU A 33 12.37 -6.20 -12.97
N LEU A 34 11.07 -6.52 -12.93
CA LEU A 34 10.04 -5.53 -13.05
C LEU A 34 10.45 -4.53 -11.96
N GLN A 35 11.37 -3.63 -12.32
CA GLN A 35 11.64 -2.41 -11.60
C GLN A 35 10.24 -1.88 -11.33
N PRO A 36 9.76 -1.88 -10.08
CA PRO A 36 8.37 -1.53 -9.86
C PRO A 36 8.22 -0.10 -10.39
N ASP A 37 7.22 0.10 -11.27
CA ASP A 37 6.99 1.34 -11.99
C ASP A 37 6.41 2.37 -11.01
N TYR A 38 7.24 2.79 -10.04
CA TYR A 38 6.87 3.74 -9.01
C TYR A 38 7.48 5.12 -9.29
N TYR A 39 6.72 6.14 -8.93
CA TYR A 39 7.21 7.50 -8.88
C TYR A 39 8.04 7.72 -7.62
N THR A 40 9.18 8.40 -7.77
CA THR A 40 9.92 8.98 -6.64
C THR A 40 9.65 10.47 -6.58
N VAL A 41 9.07 10.94 -5.47
CA VAL A 41 8.75 12.35 -5.27
C VAL A 41 9.77 12.98 -4.33
N TYR A 42 10.39 14.07 -4.77
CA TYR A 42 11.45 14.78 -4.06
C TYR A 42 10.93 16.08 -3.45
N ASP A 43 11.49 16.46 -2.30
CA ASP A 43 11.35 17.80 -1.74
C ASP A 43 12.12 18.79 -2.63
N ALA A 44 11.43 19.81 -3.14
CA ALA A 44 12.03 20.76 -4.08
C ALA A 44 13.19 21.58 -3.49
N LYS A 45 13.21 21.79 -2.18
CA LYS A 45 14.20 22.60 -1.48
C LYS A 45 15.43 21.76 -1.10
N THR A 46 15.22 20.53 -0.64
CA THR A 46 16.31 19.71 -0.08
C THR A 46 16.79 18.61 -1.04
N ASN A 47 16.05 18.35 -2.11
CA ASN A 47 16.30 17.26 -3.05
C ASN A 47 16.31 15.86 -2.39
N LYS A 48 15.73 15.74 -1.19
CA LYS A 48 15.54 14.46 -0.50
C LYS A 48 14.24 13.81 -0.97
N VAL A 49 14.21 12.48 -0.99
CA VAL A 49 12.97 11.72 -1.26
C VAL A 49 11.97 12.00 -0.14
N LEU A 50 10.75 12.39 -0.53
CA LEU A 50 9.60 12.55 0.36
C LEU A 50 8.83 11.24 0.51
N PHE A 51 8.52 10.61 -0.63
CA PHE A 51 7.81 9.35 -0.69
C PHE A 51 7.95 8.72 -2.08
N ARG A 52 7.61 7.43 -2.16
CA ARG A 52 7.36 6.71 -3.41
C ARG A 52 5.91 6.25 -3.51
N THR A 53 5.40 6.08 -4.72
CA THR A 53 4.07 5.55 -4.99
C THR A 53 4.04 4.84 -6.34
N ALA A 54 3.38 3.69 -6.42
CA ALA A 54 3.10 3.01 -7.69
C ALA A 54 2.00 3.69 -8.51
N MET A 55 1.32 4.66 -7.91
CA MET A 55 0.28 5.44 -8.58
C MET A 55 0.92 6.49 -9.49
N GLU A 56 0.27 6.79 -10.62
CA GLU A 56 0.69 7.93 -11.43
C GLU A 56 0.61 9.24 -10.64
N VAL A 57 1.67 10.04 -10.75
CA VAL A 57 1.77 11.34 -10.08
C VAL A 57 1.46 12.48 -11.05
N TYR A 58 0.65 13.43 -10.59
CA TYR A 58 0.20 14.58 -11.36
C TYR A 58 0.55 15.89 -10.65
N LYS A 59 0.69 16.95 -11.45
CA LYS A 59 0.76 18.32 -10.91
C LYS A 59 -0.50 18.61 -10.06
N GLY A 60 -0.26 19.21 -8.89
CA GLY A 60 -1.27 19.52 -7.89
C GLY A 60 -1.58 18.36 -6.93
N ASP A 61 -0.99 17.17 -7.13
CA ASP A 61 -1.14 16.10 -6.14
C ASP A 61 -0.52 16.56 -4.82
N ARG A 62 -1.10 16.12 -3.71
CA ARG A 62 -0.64 16.55 -2.38
C ARG A 62 -0.21 15.36 -1.56
N TYR A 63 0.68 15.62 -0.61
CA TYR A 63 1.25 14.61 0.26
C TYR A 63 1.34 15.17 1.67
N LEU A 64 0.65 14.54 2.61
CA LEU A 64 0.79 14.82 4.04
C LEU A 64 1.72 13.76 4.64
N SER A 65 2.92 14.16 5.04
CA SER A 65 3.88 13.27 5.68
C SER A 65 3.43 12.82 7.07
N GLY A 66 4.09 11.77 7.61
CA GLY A 66 3.85 11.29 8.97
C GLY A 66 4.03 12.36 10.06
N ASP A 67 4.91 13.34 9.85
CA ASP A 67 5.12 14.51 10.72
C ASP A 67 4.23 15.72 10.36
N ASN A 68 3.12 15.47 9.66
CA ASN A 68 2.07 16.42 9.31
C ASN A 68 2.52 17.60 8.43
N LYS A 69 3.62 17.47 7.69
CA LYS A 69 4.01 18.46 6.68
C LYS A 69 3.28 18.17 5.39
N LEU A 70 2.52 19.16 4.90
CA LEU A 70 1.81 19.09 3.64
C LEU A 70 2.68 19.63 2.50
N TYR A 71 2.76 18.87 1.43
CA TYR A 71 3.46 19.20 0.20
C TYR A 71 2.51 19.16 -0.99
N GLU A 72 2.84 19.92 -2.04
CA GLU A 72 2.14 19.90 -3.33
C GLU A 72 3.13 19.67 -4.47
N VAL A 73 2.85 18.66 -5.29
CA VAL A 73 3.59 18.35 -6.51
C VAL A 73 3.40 19.49 -7.51
N PHE A 74 4.49 20.11 -7.95
CA PHE A 74 4.44 21.20 -8.93
C PHE A 74 5.15 20.86 -10.26
N LYS A 75 6.02 19.84 -10.26
CA LYS A 75 6.76 19.36 -11.43
C LYS A 75 6.74 17.83 -11.46
N VAL A 76 6.50 17.26 -12.64
CA VAL A 76 6.50 15.80 -12.89
C VAL A 76 7.30 15.54 -14.15
N ASN A 77 8.20 14.55 -14.10
CA ASN A 77 8.86 13.96 -15.26
C ASN A 77 8.37 12.51 -15.41
N LYS A 78 7.44 12.29 -16.35
CA LYS A 78 6.86 10.97 -16.59
C LYS A 78 7.84 9.96 -17.21
N ASN A 79 8.87 10.44 -17.92
CA ASN A 79 9.84 9.54 -18.55
C ASN A 79 10.81 8.92 -17.54
N GLU A 80 10.99 9.57 -16.39
CA GLU A 80 11.90 9.14 -15.32
C GLU A 80 11.15 8.66 -14.08
N ASN A 81 9.81 8.72 -14.08
CA ASN A 81 8.98 8.53 -12.89
C ASN A 81 9.48 9.34 -11.68
N THR A 82 9.80 10.62 -11.93
CA THR A 82 10.21 11.54 -10.86
C THR A 82 9.26 12.72 -10.76
N ALA A 83 9.10 13.24 -9.55
CA ALA A 83 8.34 14.45 -9.33
C ALA A 83 8.96 15.30 -8.23
N TYR A 84 8.64 16.59 -8.21
CA TYR A 84 9.07 17.51 -7.17
C TYR A 84 7.86 18.16 -6.51
N ALA A 85 7.87 18.17 -5.19
CA ALA A 85 6.84 18.79 -4.37
C ALA A 85 7.42 19.92 -3.52
N LYS A 86 6.67 21.02 -3.43
CA LYS A 86 6.97 22.15 -2.56
C LYS A 86 6.25 21.97 -1.23
N TYR A 87 6.93 22.28 -0.13
CA TYR A 87 6.29 22.40 1.17
C TYR A 87 5.23 23.52 1.14
N LEU A 88 4.06 23.26 1.69
CA LEU A 88 2.99 24.24 1.86
C LEU A 88 2.94 24.73 3.31
N GLN A 89 2.66 23.81 4.23
CA GLN A 89 2.44 24.11 5.64
C GLN A 89 2.55 22.85 6.49
N THR A 90 2.57 23.02 7.82
CA THR A 90 2.38 21.91 8.76
C THR A 90 0.91 21.90 9.15
N GLU A 91 0.21 20.82 8.82
CA GLU A 91 -1.22 20.66 9.11
C GLU A 91 -1.44 20.48 10.61
N LYS A 92 -2.39 21.23 11.14
CA LYS A 92 -2.91 21.01 12.48
C LYS A 92 -4.03 19.97 12.40
N LEU A 93 -3.71 18.74 12.80
CA LEU A 93 -4.71 17.69 12.93
C LEU A 93 -5.79 18.07 13.97
N PRO A 94 -7.02 17.55 13.82
CA PRO A 94 -8.08 17.81 14.79
C PRO A 94 -7.65 17.35 16.18
N ASP A 95 -8.00 18.13 17.20
CA ASP A 95 -7.77 17.68 18.57
C ASP A 95 -8.78 16.58 18.92
N VAL A 96 -8.27 15.46 19.40
CA VAL A 96 -9.04 14.26 19.73
C VAL A 96 -8.79 13.91 21.19
N ASN A 97 -9.83 13.89 22.00
CA ASN A 97 -9.74 13.42 23.38
C ASN A 97 -9.92 11.89 23.39
N ILE A 98 -8.85 11.17 23.72
CA ILE A 98 -8.86 9.70 23.71
C ILE A 98 -9.78 9.15 24.81
N GLU A 99 -9.82 9.77 25.99
CA GLU A 99 -10.69 9.35 27.08
C GLU A 99 -12.16 9.52 26.71
N GLU A 100 -12.51 10.67 26.10
CA GLU A 100 -13.86 10.93 25.62
C GLU A 100 -14.28 9.94 24.52
N ILE A 101 -13.37 9.61 23.60
CA ILE A 101 -13.63 8.60 22.57
C ILE A 101 -13.86 7.22 23.20
N LEU A 102 -13.04 6.81 24.17
CA LEU A 102 -13.20 5.53 24.86
C LEU A 102 -14.50 5.47 25.67
N GLN A 103 -14.87 6.56 26.34
CA GLN A 103 -16.14 6.69 27.05
C GLN A 103 -17.32 6.62 26.07
N ALA A 104 -17.26 7.37 24.97
CA ALA A 104 -18.28 7.32 23.92
C ALA A 104 -18.39 5.91 23.31
N MET A 105 -17.27 5.21 23.11
CA MET A 105 -17.26 3.83 22.62
C MET A 105 -17.94 2.87 23.60
N ALA A 106 -17.67 3.00 24.91
CA ALA A 106 -18.27 2.18 25.96
C ALA A 106 -19.77 2.46 26.13
N VAL A 107 -20.21 3.72 26.03
CA VAL A 107 -21.63 4.08 26.04
C VAL A 107 -22.34 3.60 24.78
N ALA A 108 -21.65 3.68 23.63
CA ALA A 108 -22.18 3.26 22.34
C ALA A 108 -22.30 1.74 22.15
N GLU A 109 -21.81 0.92 23.08
CA GLU A 109 -22.13 -0.52 23.08
C GLU A 109 -23.65 -0.78 23.14
N ASN A 110 -24.44 0.22 23.56
CA ASN A 110 -25.91 0.17 23.62
C ASN A 110 -26.62 0.95 22.50
N THR A 111 -25.92 1.57 21.55
CA THR A 111 -26.53 2.43 20.52
C THR A 111 -26.18 1.98 19.11
N GLY A 112 -26.96 1.05 18.58
CA GLY A 112 -26.89 0.62 17.17
C GLY A 112 -25.66 -0.20 16.81
N GLU A 113 -25.80 -1.01 15.76
CA GLU A 113 -24.73 -1.86 15.25
C GLU A 113 -23.75 -1.02 14.41
N LYS A 114 -22.47 -0.96 14.80
CA LYS A 114 -21.41 -0.32 14.02
C LYS A 114 -21.00 -1.23 12.86
N ARG A 115 -21.09 -0.76 11.62
CA ARG A 115 -20.89 -1.58 10.42
C ARG A 115 -19.75 -1.09 9.56
N VAL A 116 -18.81 -1.97 9.24
CA VAL A 116 -17.69 -1.69 8.31
C VAL A 116 -17.75 -2.65 7.14
N ALA A 117 -17.68 -2.12 5.93
CA ALA A 117 -17.52 -2.93 4.72
C ALA A 117 -16.08 -2.83 4.22
N ILE A 118 -15.52 -3.97 3.84
CA ILE A 118 -14.17 -4.08 3.26
C ILE A 118 -14.30 -4.71 1.88
N TYR A 119 -13.62 -4.15 0.91
CA TYR A 119 -13.43 -4.73 -0.42
C TYR A 119 -12.03 -4.38 -0.91
N SER A 120 -11.58 -5.06 -1.97
CA SER A 120 -10.23 -4.89 -2.50
C SER A 120 -10.35 -4.81 -4.03
N THR A 121 -10.21 -3.60 -4.58
CA THR A 121 -10.39 -3.33 -6.00
C THR A 121 -9.43 -4.17 -6.85
N HIS A 122 -8.20 -4.40 -6.38
CA HIS A 122 -7.21 -5.25 -7.03
C HIS A 122 -7.08 -6.58 -6.27
N SER A 123 -8.01 -7.49 -6.55
CA SER A 123 -8.19 -8.77 -5.83
C SER A 123 -6.98 -9.71 -5.87
N ASP A 124 -6.07 -9.53 -6.83
CA ASP A 124 -4.88 -10.36 -7.05
C ASP A 124 -3.63 -9.86 -6.32
N GLU A 125 -3.66 -8.66 -5.72
CA GLU A 125 -2.52 -8.10 -5.00
C GLU A 125 -2.00 -9.06 -3.92
N SER A 126 -0.69 -9.31 -3.95
CA SER A 126 -0.01 -10.31 -3.12
C SER A 126 1.39 -9.84 -2.72
N TYR A 127 1.97 -10.41 -1.68
CA TYR A 127 3.17 -9.86 -1.04
C TYR A 127 4.43 -10.66 -1.39
N LEU A 128 5.52 -9.97 -1.70
CA LEU A 128 6.85 -10.60 -1.79
C LEU A 128 7.66 -10.36 -0.51
N PRO A 129 8.41 -11.36 -0.01
CA PRO A 129 8.53 -12.72 -0.54
C PRO A 129 7.45 -13.69 -0.02
N SER A 130 6.57 -13.26 0.90
CA SER A 130 5.72 -14.17 1.69
C SER A 130 4.69 -15.00 0.92
N ASP A 131 4.15 -14.45 -0.18
CA ASP A 131 3.19 -15.14 -1.05
C ASP A 131 3.85 -15.70 -2.32
N GLY A 132 5.14 -15.42 -2.54
CA GLY A 132 5.91 -15.91 -3.69
C GLY A 132 5.70 -15.13 -5.00
N ALA A 133 4.70 -14.25 -5.08
CA ALA A 133 4.47 -13.34 -6.21
C ALA A 133 3.80 -12.04 -5.74
N ALA A 134 4.03 -10.94 -6.47
CA ALA A 134 3.40 -9.64 -6.21
C ALA A 134 1.92 -9.58 -6.67
N SER A 135 1.53 -10.50 -7.56
CA SER A 135 0.16 -10.71 -8.03
C SER A 135 -0.10 -12.20 -8.17
N ILE A 136 -1.19 -12.68 -7.60
CA ILE A 136 -1.67 -14.06 -7.70
C ILE A 136 -3.09 -14.01 -8.26
N ASN A 137 -3.26 -14.52 -9.48
CA ASN A 137 -4.55 -14.54 -10.15
C ASN A 137 -5.62 -15.23 -9.29
N GLY A 138 -6.77 -14.58 -9.13
CA GLY A 138 -7.81 -15.01 -8.20
C GLY A 138 -7.71 -14.25 -6.89
N HIS A 139 -7.71 -14.99 -5.78
CA HIS A 139 -7.60 -14.42 -4.43
C HIS A 139 -6.14 -14.26 -4.03
N GLY A 140 -5.62 -13.06 -4.23
CA GLY A 140 -4.28 -12.67 -3.81
C GLY A 140 -4.09 -12.63 -2.30
N GLY A 141 -2.85 -12.35 -1.88
CA GLY A 141 -2.45 -12.18 -0.48
C GLY A 141 -3.21 -11.07 0.25
N ILE A 142 -3.75 -10.07 -0.46
CA ILE A 142 -4.53 -8.97 0.10
C ILE A 142 -5.73 -9.45 0.93
N TYR A 143 -6.36 -10.57 0.56
CA TYR A 143 -7.46 -11.15 1.33
C TYR A 143 -7.06 -11.66 2.72
N LYS A 144 -5.76 -11.93 2.96
CA LYS A 144 -5.26 -12.22 4.31
C LYS A 144 -5.27 -10.96 5.17
N VAL A 145 -4.99 -9.79 4.58
CA VAL A 145 -5.09 -8.49 5.26
C VAL A 145 -6.56 -8.17 5.56
N ASP A 146 -7.46 -8.37 4.58
CA ASP A 146 -8.90 -8.19 4.78
C ASP A 146 -9.43 -9.03 5.94
N ALA A 147 -9.04 -10.31 6.00
CA ALA A 147 -9.45 -11.22 7.07
C ALA A 147 -8.87 -10.82 8.44
N ALA A 148 -7.61 -10.37 8.48
CA ALA A 148 -6.97 -9.91 9.71
C ALA A 148 -7.64 -8.62 10.23
N LEU A 149 -7.94 -7.67 9.34
CA LEU A 149 -8.63 -6.43 9.67
C LEU A 149 -10.06 -6.69 10.13
N GLN A 150 -10.79 -7.57 9.42
CA GLN A 150 -12.12 -8.03 9.82
C GLN A 150 -12.11 -8.56 11.26
N LYS A 151 -11.23 -9.53 11.55
CA LYS A 151 -11.13 -10.15 12.88
C LYS A 151 -10.80 -9.12 13.97
N ALA A 152 -9.91 -8.17 13.68
CA ALA A 152 -9.51 -7.13 14.63
C ALA A 152 -10.67 -6.18 14.96
N LEU A 153 -11.46 -5.80 13.96
CA LEU A 153 -12.65 -4.95 14.12
C LEU A 153 -13.79 -5.69 14.84
N GLU A 154 -14.06 -6.95 14.48
CA GLU A 154 -15.07 -7.80 15.13
C GLU A 154 -14.75 -8.02 16.61
N ALA A 155 -13.46 -8.21 16.95
CA ALA A 155 -13.01 -8.28 18.34
C ALA A 155 -13.23 -6.99 19.15
N LYS A 156 -13.61 -5.88 18.49
CA LYS A 156 -13.99 -4.59 19.08
C LYS A 156 -15.49 -4.30 18.97
N GLY A 157 -16.30 -5.31 18.66
CA GLY A 157 -17.77 -5.19 18.57
C GLY A 157 -18.27 -4.49 17.30
N VAL A 158 -17.45 -4.45 16.24
CA VAL A 158 -17.86 -3.93 14.93
C VAL A 158 -18.35 -5.09 14.06
N THR A 159 -19.52 -4.96 13.45
CA THR A 159 -19.99 -5.92 12.45
C THR A 159 -19.29 -5.61 11.14
N VAL A 160 -18.59 -6.60 10.57
CA VAL A 160 -17.81 -6.41 9.35
C VAL A 160 -18.33 -7.28 8.22
N LYS A 161 -18.40 -6.72 7.01
CA LYS A 161 -18.66 -7.45 5.79
C LYS A 161 -17.48 -7.31 4.83
N VAL A 162 -16.79 -8.41 4.56
CA VAL A 162 -15.76 -8.48 3.51
C VAL A 162 -16.39 -8.96 2.21
N ASP A 163 -16.20 -8.21 1.14
CA ASP A 163 -16.52 -8.66 -0.22
C ASP A 163 -15.36 -9.44 -0.82
N ARG A 164 -15.64 -10.67 -1.25
CA ARG A 164 -14.66 -11.61 -1.82
C ARG A 164 -14.78 -11.77 -3.34
N THR A 165 -15.57 -10.91 -3.97
CA THR A 165 -15.71 -10.86 -5.42
C THR A 165 -14.37 -10.53 -6.07
N LEU A 166 -14.07 -11.18 -7.19
CA LEU A 166 -12.86 -10.95 -7.96
C LEU A 166 -13.10 -9.84 -8.99
N TYR A 167 -12.29 -8.79 -8.96
CA TYR A 167 -12.38 -7.64 -9.88
C TYR A 167 -11.34 -7.65 -11.00
N LEU A 168 -11.04 -8.85 -11.49
CA LEU A 168 -10.03 -9.12 -12.49
C LEU A 168 -10.46 -8.69 -13.91
N PRO A 169 -9.51 -8.41 -14.82
CA PRO A 169 -8.04 -8.42 -14.64
C PRO A 169 -7.51 -7.26 -13.77
N HIS A 170 -6.22 -7.28 -13.43
CA HIS A 170 -5.56 -6.15 -12.75
C HIS A 170 -5.27 -5.04 -13.76
N ASP A 171 -6.23 -4.17 -13.99
CA ASP A 171 -6.13 -3.04 -14.92
C ASP A 171 -6.90 -1.81 -14.39
N ALA A 172 -6.85 -0.70 -15.14
CA ALA A 172 -7.58 0.52 -14.78
C ALA A 172 -9.11 0.31 -14.70
N MET A 173 -9.66 -0.69 -15.40
CA MET A 173 -11.09 -1.02 -15.37
C MET A 173 -11.48 -1.79 -14.10
N ALA A 174 -10.52 -2.21 -13.27
CA ALA A 174 -10.80 -2.85 -11.98
C ALA A 174 -11.64 -1.96 -11.07
N TYR A 175 -11.40 -0.65 -11.06
CA TYR A 175 -12.23 0.31 -10.32
C TYR A 175 -13.69 0.34 -10.80
N SER A 176 -13.92 0.22 -12.11
CA SER A 176 -15.27 0.15 -12.66
C SER A 176 -15.99 -1.13 -12.25
N ARG A 177 -15.27 -2.26 -12.20
CA ARG A 177 -15.80 -3.53 -11.72
C ARG A 177 -16.06 -3.52 -10.21
N SER A 178 -15.08 -3.09 -9.41
CA SER A 178 -15.18 -3.02 -7.95
C SER A 178 -16.26 -2.07 -7.46
N ARG A 179 -16.55 -1.02 -8.25
CA ARG A 179 -17.69 -0.13 -8.00
C ARG A 179 -19.01 -0.88 -7.86
N THR A 180 -19.23 -1.94 -8.65
CA THR A 180 -20.48 -2.72 -8.58
C THR A 180 -20.65 -3.42 -7.23
N GLY A 181 -19.57 -3.98 -6.67
CA GLY A 181 -19.59 -4.57 -5.34
C GLY A 181 -19.65 -3.53 -4.23
N ALA A 182 -18.93 -2.42 -4.36
CA ALA A 182 -19.01 -1.30 -3.42
C ALA A 182 -20.45 -0.76 -3.31
N VAL A 183 -21.14 -0.55 -4.44
CA VAL A 183 -22.56 -0.16 -4.47
C VAL A 183 -23.44 -1.22 -3.83
N LYS A 184 -23.17 -2.51 -4.08
CA LYS A 184 -23.92 -3.61 -3.46
C LYS A 184 -23.73 -3.64 -1.95
N LEU A 185 -22.52 -3.46 -1.44
CA LEU A 185 -22.24 -3.35 0.00
C LEU A 185 -23.01 -2.18 0.62
N LEU A 186 -22.98 -1.01 -0.01
CA LEU A 186 -23.70 0.17 0.44
C LEU A 186 -25.22 -0.06 0.53
N LYS A 187 -25.80 -0.77 -0.46
CA LYS A 187 -27.23 -1.06 -0.52
C LYS A 187 -27.66 -2.14 0.48
N ASP A 188 -26.95 -3.27 0.47
CA ASP A 188 -27.39 -4.49 1.15
C ASP A 188 -26.94 -4.52 2.61
N PHE A 189 -25.73 -4.04 2.91
CA PHE A 189 -25.15 -4.06 4.25
C PHE A 189 -25.28 -2.72 4.97
N LYS A 190 -25.33 -1.61 4.23
CA LYS A 190 -25.43 -0.24 4.77
C LYS A 190 -24.34 0.05 5.81
N PRO A 191 -23.05 -0.03 5.44
CA PRO A 191 -21.94 0.23 6.34
C PRO A 191 -21.85 1.72 6.71
N ASP A 192 -21.36 1.98 7.92
CA ASP A 192 -20.96 3.32 8.37
C ASP A 192 -19.61 3.76 7.78
N LEU A 193 -18.79 2.78 7.36
CA LEU A 193 -17.48 2.99 6.78
C LEU A 193 -17.21 1.95 5.68
N LEU A 194 -16.81 2.43 4.50
CA LEU A 194 -16.39 1.60 3.38
C LEU A 194 -14.87 1.71 3.22
N LEU A 195 -14.17 0.59 3.19
CA LEU A 195 -12.72 0.51 3.05
C LEU A 195 -12.36 -0.25 1.77
N ASP A 196 -11.61 0.42 0.90
CA ASP A 196 -10.89 -0.24 -0.20
C ASP A 196 -9.48 -0.55 0.28
N VAL A 197 -9.13 -1.83 0.34
CA VAL A 197 -7.87 -2.31 0.93
C VAL A 197 -6.94 -2.78 -0.17
N HIS A 198 -5.71 -2.27 -0.12
CA HIS A 198 -4.69 -2.48 -1.14
C HIS A 198 -3.34 -2.81 -0.53
N ARG A 199 -2.49 -3.37 -1.38
CA ARG A 199 -1.04 -3.46 -1.21
C ARG A 199 -0.38 -2.47 -2.16
N ASP A 200 0.52 -1.65 -1.64
CA ASP A 200 1.29 -0.71 -2.47
C ASP A 200 2.36 -1.47 -3.27
N ALA A 201 2.89 -0.89 -4.34
CA ALA A 201 3.93 -1.50 -5.16
C ALA A 201 5.20 -0.64 -5.18
N VAL A 202 5.74 -0.39 -3.98
CA VAL A 202 6.96 0.41 -3.75
C VAL A 202 7.99 -0.40 -2.97
N PRO A 203 9.24 0.09 -2.76
CA PRO A 203 10.22 -0.62 -1.95
C PRO A 203 9.75 -0.85 -0.50
N LEU A 204 10.14 -1.99 0.08
CA LEU A 204 9.71 -2.43 1.43
C LEU A 204 10.02 -1.39 2.53
N GLU A 205 11.13 -0.69 2.40
CA GLU A 205 11.60 0.31 3.36
C GLU A 205 10.62 1.48 3.51
N GLU A 206 9.80 1.75 2.49
CA GLU A 206 8.76 2.79 2.52
C GLU A 206 7.68 2.50 3.57
N TYR A 207 7.48 1.22 3.93
CA TYR A 207 6.40 0.77 4.81
C TYR A 207 6.87 0.22 6.15
N ILE A 208 8.14 -0.18 6.31
CA ILE A 208 8.65 -0.63 7.62
C ILE A 208 8.60 0.54 8.64
N ARG A 209 7.89 0.33 9.75
CA ARG A 209 7.77 1.30 10.85
C ARG A 209 7.93 0.60 12.20
N LYS A 210 8.29 1.37 13.23
CA LYS A 210 8.17 0.94 14.63
C LYS A 210 6.83 1.43 15.18
N ILE A 211 5.93 0.49 15.47
CA ILE A 211 4.61 0.73 16.04
C ILE A 211 4.55 -0.02 17.37
N ALA A 212 4.30 0.70 18.47
CA ALA A 212 4.33 0.14 19.83
C ALA A 212 5.62 -0.68 20.12
N GLY A 213 6.78 -0.18 19.66
CA GLY A 213 8.08 -0.81 19.86
C GLY A 213 8.38 -2.03 18.98
N LYS A 214 7.45 -2.45 18.11
CA LYS A 214 7.62 -3.60 17.20
C LYS A 214 7.71 -3.13 15.75
N ASN A 215 8.50 -3.82 14.94
CA ASN A 215 8.48 -3.61 13.49
C ASN A 215 7.13 -4.08 12.94
N ALA A 216 6.47 -3.22 12.20
CA ALA A 216 5.18 -3.46 11.55
C ALA A 216 5.07 -2.59 10.29
N THR A 217 4.12 -2.91 9.41
CA THR A 217 3.82 -2.04 8.26
C THR A 217 3.08 -0.79 8.74
N GLY A 218 3.49 0.38 8.25
CA GLY A 218 2.64 1.56 8.28
C GLY A 218 1.46 1.40 7.31
N VAL A 219 0.49 2.29 7.43
CA VAL A 219 -0.66 2.39 6.52
C VAL A 219 -0.60 3.74 5.83
N ARG A 220 -0.74 3.75 4.50
CA ARG A 220 -1.00 4.98 3.74
C ARG A 220 -2.49 5.11 3.50
N ILE A 221 -3.02 6.31 3.71
CA ILE A 221 -4.38 6.64 3.31
C ILE A 221 -4.29 7.35 1.96
N VAL A 222 -5.06 6.90 0.97
CA VAL A 222 -5.14 7.54 -0.33
C VAL A 222 -6.49 8.25 -0.46
N LEU A 223 -6.47 9.50 -0.93
CA LEU A 223 -7.65 10.30 -1.19
C LEU A 223 -7.65 10.80 -2.64
N GLY A 224 -8.75 10.56 -3.34
CA GLY A 224 -8.95 11.01 -4.70
C GLY A 224 -9.24 12.52 -4.74
N ARG A 225 -8.48 13.28 -5.52
CA ARG A 225 -8.68 14.73 -5.67
C ARG A 225 -9.94 15.10 -6.45
N ASN A 226 -10.42 14.19 -7.29
CA ASN A 226 -11.65 14.36 -8.06
C ASN A 226 -12.90 13.89 -7.30
N ASN A 227 -12.72 13.30 -6.11
CA ASN A 227 -13.81 12.84 -5.28
C ASN A 227 -14.66 14.04 -4.78
N PRO A 228 -15.97 14.10 -5.08
CA PRO A 228 -16.86 15.15 -4.57
C PRO A 228 -16.95 15.16 -3.03
N ASN A 229 -16.71 14.02 -2.37
CA ASN A 229 -16.67 13.86 -0.92
C ASN A 229 -15.28 14.10 -0.31
N LEU A 230 -14.30 14.60 -1.09
CA LEU A 230 -12.91 14.75 -0.62
C LEU A 230 -12.80 15.42 0.74
N LYS A 231 -13.58 16.50 0.98
CA LYS A 231 -13.55 17.21 2.26
C LYS A 231 -13.96 16.31 3.43
N ALA A 232 -15.02 15.52 3.28
CA ALA A 232 -15.51 14.63 4.33
C ALA A 232 -14.54 13.46 4.56
N ASN A 233 -14.08 12.81 3.49
CA ASN A 233 -13.12 11.71 3.58
C ASN A 233 -11.76 12.20 4.13
N GLN A 234 -11.34 13.42 3.81
CA GLN A 234 -10.15 14.04 4.40
C GLN A 234 -10.33 14.28 5.90
N GLN A 235 -11.48 14.79 6.35
CA GLN A 235 -11.76 14.96 7.78
C GLN A 235 -11.73 13.63 8.53
N LEU A 236 -12.31 12.57 7.94
CA LEU A 236 -12.26 11.23 8.48
C LEU A 236 -10.81 10.71 8.58
N ALA A 237 -10.03 10.83 7.50
CA ALA A 237 -8.62 10.43 7.46
C ALA A 237 -7.77 11.19 8.49
N TYR A 238 -7.99 12.50 8.65
CA TYR A 238 -7.28 13.33 9.63
C TYR A 238 -7.65 12.97 11.06
N ARG A 239 -8.93 12.61 11.32
CA ARG A 239 -9.35 12.13 12.64
C ARG A 239 -8.72 10.78 12.97
N ILE A 240 -8.70 9.84 12.02
CA ILE A 240 -8.02 8.54 12.17
C ILE A 240 -6.53 8.77 12.45
N LYS A 241 -5.86 9.61 11.66
CA LYS A 241 -4.45 9.95 11.88
C LYS A 241 -4.22 10.60 13.24
N ALA A 242 -5.06 11.53 13.68
CA ALA A 242 -4.92 12.17 14.98
C ALA A 242 -5.01 11.16 16.15
N ILE A 243 -5.92 10.20 16.06
CA ILE A 243 -6.05 9.11 17.05
C ILE A 243 -4.83 8.20 16.98
N ALA A 244 -4.40 7.82 15.77
CA ALA A 244 -3.23 6.98 15.55
C ALA A 244 -1.95 7.62 16.09
N ASP A 245 -1.71 8.90 15.82
CA ASP A 245 -0.53 9.63 16.29
C ASP A 245 -0.46 9.66 17.83
N LYS A 246 -1.61 9.72 18.53
CA LYS A 246 -1.66 9.69 20.01
C LYS A 246 -1.53 8.28 20.60
N THR A 247 -2.05 7.25 19.94
CA THR A 247 -2.17 5.89 20.49
C THR A 247 -1.14 4.90 19.96
N TYR A 248 -0.82 5.00 18.67
CA TYR A 248 0.12 4.16 17.94
C TYR A 248 0.97 5.03 16.98
N PRO A 249 1.90 5.84 17.49
CA PRO A 249 2.75 6.69 16.65
C PRO A 249 3.39 5.92 15.49
N ASN A 250 3.45 6.56 14.32
CA ASN A 250 3.92 6.00 13.04
C ASN A 250 2.99 4.97 12.37
N MET A 251 1.81 4.65 12.93
CA MET A 251 0.88 3.70 12.31
C MET A 251 0.36 4.22 10.96
N ILE A 252 -0.14 5.46 10.91
CA ILE A 252 -0.43 6.11 9.64
C ILE A 252 0.86 6.73 9.11
N LYS A 253 1.40 6.15 8.04
CA LYS A 253 2.70 6.54 7.51
C LYS A 253 2.63 7.91 6.81
N ASP A 254 1.55 8.14 6.07
CA ASP A 254 1.25 9.37 5.34
C ASP A 254 -0.20 9.37 4.81
N ILE A 255 -0.61 10.49 4.23
CA ILE A 255 -1.84 10.62 3.43
C ILE A 255 -1.46 11.16 2.05
N PHE A 256 -1.80 10.42 0.99
CA PHE A 256 -1.56 10.83 -0.40
C PHE A 256 -2.85 11.28 -1.07
N PHE A 257 -2.81 12.45 -1.70
CA PHE A 257 -3.93 13.03 -2.44
C PHE A 257 -3.64 12.94 -3.94
N GLY A 258 -4.00 11.82 -4.54
CA GLY A 258 -3.78 11.55 -5.97
C GLY A 258 -4.95 12.00 -6.84
N LYS A 259 -4.73 12.12 -8.16
CA LYS A 259 -5.77 12.55 -9.11
C LYS A 259 -6.93 11.54 -9.32
N GLY A 260 -6.77 10.27 -8.93
CA GLY A 260 -7.78 9.22 -9.15
C GLY A 260 -9.11 9.42 -8.40
N ASP A 261 -10.11 8.61 -8.74
CA ASP A 261 -11.48 8.66 -8.19
C ASP A 261 -11.73 7.60 -7.09
N PHE A 262 -11.05 6.45 -7.17
CA PHE A 262 -10.98 5.40 -6.13
C PHE A 262 -12.34 4.97 -5.51
N ASN A 263 -13.45 5.13 -6.25
CA ASN A 263 -14.83 4.90 -5.77
C ASN A 263 -15.21 5.68 -4.49
N GLN A 264 -14.46 6.73 -4.14
CA GLN A 264 -14.69 7.50 -2.93
C GLN A 264 -15.84 8.51 -3.06
N ASP A 265 -16.32 8.71 -4.30
CA ASP A 265 -17.52 9.47 -4.63
C ASP A 265 -18.81 8.80 -4.13
N LEU A 266 -18.79 7.47 -3.92
CA LEU A 266 -19.96 6.69 -3.52
C LEU A 266 -20.50 7.06 -2.13
N THR A 267 -19.65 7.50 -1.20
CA THR A 267 -20.04 7.85 0.18
C THR A 267 -19.01 8.77 0.84
N PRO A 268 -19.44 9.70 1.72
CA PRO A 268 -18.54 10.57 2.49
C PRO A 268 -17.80 9.87 3.65
N ASN A 269 -17.89 8.54 3.72
CA ASN A 269 -17.20 7.69 4.68
C ASN A 269 -16.48 6.55 3.94
N SER A 270 -15.71 6.88 2.91
CA SER A 270 -14.92 5.90 2.13
C SER A 270 -13.43 6.26 2.15
N LEU A 271 -12.59 5.27 2.46
CA LEU A 271 -11.13 5.43 2.43
C LEU A 271 -10.48 4.28 1.65
N LEU A 272 -9.42 4.61 0.92
CA LEU A 272 -8.49 3.64 0.37
C LEU A 272 -7.29 3.53 1.31
N LEU A 273 -6.93 2.31 1.68
CA LEU A 273 -5.86 2.00 2.63
C LEU A 273 -4.82 1.08 1.98
N GLU A 274 -3.58 1.54 1.95
CA GLU A 274 -2.44 0.78 1.45
C GLU A 274 -1.68 0.14 2.63
N PHE A 275 -1.54 -1.19 2.60
CA PHE A 275 -0.86 -1.98 3.61
C PHE A 275 0.38 -2.66 3.01
N GLY A 276 1.55 -2.04 3.20
CA GLY A 276 2.81 -2.69 2.84
C GLY A 276 3.02 -2.84 1.34
N THR A 277 3.92 -3.76 0.98
CA THR A 277 4.34 -4.10 -0.38
C THR A 277 4.82 -5.56 -0.43
#